data_AF-A0A8T1VSA9-F1
#
_entry.id   AF-A0A8T1VSA9-F1
#
_cell.length_a   1.000
_cell.length_b   1.000
_cell.length_c   1.000
_cell.angle_alpha   90.00
_cell.angle_beta   90.00
_cell.angle_gamma   90.00
#
_symmetry.space_group_name_H-M   'P 1'
#
loop_
_entity.id
_entity.type
_entity.pdbx_description
1 polymer ?
#
loop_
_entity_poly.entity_id
_entity_poly.type
_entity_poly.pdbx_seq_one_letter_code
_entity_poly.pdbx_strand_id
1 'polypeptide(L)'
;MELKDLAPLMLKKERVNGDIDPTVLTNVLRDGKAANDRRKELVKVIEQHPVLSDRDMMFRNHTERYTFGLKKAFHYAKLLEEGKYDDPEDQQTLYRALGEPLGFDVHRAMFIPTLENQGTDEQRAKWLPLAKSYKILGAYAQTEL
;
A
#
# COMPACT_ATOMS: atom_id res chain seq x y z
N MET A 1 3.82 5.56 40.23
CA MET A 1 3.16 5.46 38.92
C MET A 1 4.23 5.80 37.90
N GLU A 2 4.60 4.85 37.05
CA GLU A 2 5.69 5.03 36.08
C GLU A 2 5.19 5.88 34.89
N LEU A 3 6.11 6.47 34.13
CA LEU A 3 5.76 7.29 32.95
C LEU A 3 4.88 6.51 31.94
N LYS A 4 5.15 5.21 31.78
CA LYS A 4 4.36 4.31 30.92
C LYS A 4 2.89 4.19 31.35
N ASP A 5 2.62 4.33 32.64
CA ASP A 5 1.26 4.26 33.19
C ASP A 5 0.57 5.63 33.11
N LEU A 6 1.35 6.71 33.11
CA LEU A 6 0.87 8.09 33.00
C LEU A 6 0.50 8.47 31.55
N ALA A 7 1.23 7.96 30.56
CA ALA A 7 1.05 8.34 29.16
C ALA A 7 -0.38 8.12 28.62
N PRO A 8 -1.05 6.97 28.85
CA PRO A 8 -2.44 6.79 28.43
C PRO A 8 -3.41 7.78 29.09
N LEU A 9 -3.16 8.14 30.36
CA LEU A 9 -3.98 9.11 31.11
C LEU A 9 -3.81 10.53 30.56
N MET A 10 -2.57 10.93 30.26
CA MET A 10 -2.28 12.23 29.63
C MET A 10 -2.90 12.33 28.24
N LEU A 11 -2.76 11.29 27.40
CA LEU A 11 -3.41 11.25 26.09
C LEU A 11 -4.93 11.34 26.19
N LYS A 12 -5.54 10.67 27.18
CA LYS A 12 -6.99 10.77 27.42
C LYS A 12 -7.39 12.20 27.79
N LYS A 13 -6.62 12.86 28.65
CA LYS A 13 -6.86 14.26 29.04
C LYS A 13 -6.78 15.19 27.81
N GLU A 14 -5.74 15.08 27.00
CA GLU A 14 -5.57 15.93 25.81
C GLU A 14 -6.67 15.70 24.77
N ARG A 15 -7.10 14.44 24.55
CA ARG A 15 -8.20 14.12 23.62
C ARG A 15 -9.55 14.72 24.00
N VAL A 16 -9.79 14.97 25.30
CA VAL A 16 -11.04 15.57 25.79
C VAL A 16 -11.03 17.09 25.65
N ASN A 17 -9.85 17.72 25.65
CA ASN A 17 -9.70 19.17 25.62
C ASN A 17 -9.75 19.78 24.20
N GLY A 18 -9.99 18.97 23.16
CA GLY A 18 -10.03 19.44 21.78
C GLY A 18 -11.44 19.89 21.35
N ASP A 19 -11.51 21.00 20.62
CA ASP A 19 -12.76 21.55 20.07
C ASP A 19 -13.13 20.97 18.69
N ILE A 20 -12.35 20.01 18.19
CA ILE A 20 -12.52 19.40 16.87
C ILE A 20 -12.93 17.94 17.05
N ASP A 21 -14.02 17.52 16.41
CA ASP A 21 -14.37 16.10 16.30
C ASP A 21 -13.41 15.41 15.30
N PRO A 22 -12.50 14.52 15.76
CA PRO A 22 -11.54 13.87 14.88
C PRO A 22 -12.21 12.93 13.88
N THR A 23 -13.40 12.40 14.18
CA THR A 23 -14.15 11.52 13.28
C THR A 23 -14.63 12.29 12.06
N VAL A 24 -15.20 13.47 12.28
CA VAL A 24 -15.64 14.38 11.22
C VAL A 24 -14.44 14.83 10.40
N LEU A 25 -13.38 15.33 11.05
CA LEU A 25 -12.18 15.79 10.37
C LEU A 25 -11.53 14.67 9.55
N THR A 26 -11.43 13.45 10.10
CA THR A 26 -10.84 12.32 9.38
C THR A 26 -11.65 11.98 8.14
N ASN A 27 -12.99 12.01 8.21
CA ASN A 27 -13.81 11.76 7.02
C ASN A 27 -13.59 12.85 5.97
N VAL A 28 -13.49 14.13 6.35
CA VAL A 28 -13.18 15.22 5.42
C VAL A 28 -11.82 15.01 4.75
N LEU A 29 -10.78 14.64 5.52
CA LEU A 29 -9.42 14.40 5.01
C LEU A 29 -9.27 13.12 4.19
N ARG A 30 -10.29 12.26 4.17
CA ARG A 30 -10.28 10.95 3.50
C ARG A 30 -11.41 10.84 2.49
N ASP A 31 -11.75 11.95 1.86
CA ASP A 31 -12.71 12.03 0.75
C ASP A 31 -14.13 11.53 1.11
N GLY A 32 -14.51 11.73 2.38
CA GLY A 32 -15.80 11.35 2.93
C GLY A 32 -15.78 10.07 3.75
N LYS A 33 -16.93 9.80 4.40
CA LYS A 33 -17.08 8.64 5.29
C LYS A 33 -16.93 7.31 4.54
N ALA A 34 -17.54 7.19 3.37
CA ALA A 34 -17.52 5.94 2.59
C ALA A 34 -16.10 5.55 2.15
N ALA A 35 -15.34 6.51 1.61
CA ALA A 35 -13.95 6.29 1.23
C ALA A 35 -13.05 5.98 2.44
N ASN A 36 -13.25 6.68 3.57
CA ASN A 36 -12.51 6.37 4.80
C ASN A 36 -12.83 4.97 5.36
N ASP A 37 -14.09 4.53 5.30
CA ASP A 37 -14.49 3.21 5.77
C ASP A 37 -13.90 2.12 4.88
N ARG A 38 -13.97 2.28 3.55
CA ARG A 38 -13.30 1.38 2.60
C ARG A 38 -11.79 1.31 2.85
N ARG A 39 -11.14 2.45 3.05
CA ARG A 39 -9.72 2.52 3.39
C ARG A 39 -9.40 1.74 4.67
N LYS A 40 -10.22 1.85 5.72
CA LYS A 40 -10.02 1.09 6.98
C LYS A 40 -10.16 -0.41 6.75
N GLU A 41 -11.11 -0.85 5.93
CA GLU A 41 -11.26 -2.27 5.56
C GLU A 41 -9.99 -2.80 4.90
N LEU A 42 -9.48 -2.09 3.88
CA LEU A 42 -8.27 -2.49 3.14
C LEU A 42 -7.02 -2.48 4.01
N VAL A 43 -6.87 -1.49 4.89
CA VAL A 43 -5.77 -1.44 5.86
C VAL A 43 -5.81 -2.69 6.76
N LYS A 44 -7.00 -3.05 7.25
CA LYS A 44 -7.19 -4.24 8.08
C LYS A 44 -6.81 -5.53 7.37
N VAL A 45 -7.06 -5.64 6.05
CA VAL A 45 -6.62 -6.78 5.23
C VAL A 45 -5.10 -6.95 5.32
N ILE A 46 -4.34 -5.86 5.18
CA ILE A 46 -2.88 -5.91 5.29
C ILE A 46 -2.41 -6.19 6.73
N GLU A 47 -3.03 -5.56 7.73
CA GLU A 47 -2.70 -5.76 9.14
C GLU A 47 -2.87 -7.23 9.58
N GLN A 48 -3.84 -7.93 9.00
CA GLN A 48 -4.14 -9.33 9.33
C GLN A 48 -3.34 -10.33 8.48
N HIS A 49 -2.70 -9.91 7.40
CA HIS A 49 -1.99 -10.81 6.51
C HIS A 49 -0.65 -11.24 7.13
N PRO A 50 -0.31 -12.54 7.20
CA PRO A 50 0.85 -13.06 7.96
C PRO A 50 2.22 -12.55 7.49
N VAL A 51 2.35 -12.19 6.21
CA VAL A 51 3.60 -11.62 5.64
C VAL A 51 3.55 -10.10 5.44
N LEU A 52 2.46 -9.57 4.88
CA LEU A 52 2.33 -8.16 4.53
C LEU A 52 2.19 -7.24 5.76
N SER A 53 1.80 -7.77 6.91
CA SER A 53 1.73 -7.04 8.18
C SER A 53 3.10 -6.74 8.80
N ASP A 54 4.19 -7.39 8.35
CA ASP A 54 5.53 -7.21 8.90
C ASP A 54 6.01 -5.74 8.81
N ARG A 55 6.57 -5.23 9.91
CA ARG A 55 7.10 -3.86 10.05
C ARG A 55 8.57 -3.80 10.46
N ASP A 56 9.27 -4.93 10.50
CA ASP A 56 10.61 -5.06 11.11
C ASP A 56 11.77 -4.70 10.17
N MET A 57 11.49 -3.87 9.16
CA MET A 57 12.41 -3.66 8.04
C MET A 57 13.64 -2.86 8.41
N MET A 58 13.50 -2.00 9.42
CA MET A 58 14.63 -1.26 9.99
C MET A 58 15.62 -2.17 10.73
N PHE A 59 15.23 -3.40 11.07
CA PHE A 59 16.09 -4.38 11.74
C PHE A 59 16.75 -5.37 10.78
N ARG A 60 16.60 -5.16 9.46
CA ARG A 60 17.17 -6.02 8.41
C ARG A 60 18.33 -5.31 7.71
N ASN A 61 19.38 -6.06 7.39
CA ASN A 61 20.42 -5.56 6.49
C ASN A 61 19.91 -5.47 5.05
N HIS A 62 20.73 -4.94 4.14
CA HIS A 62 20.35 -4.73 2.74
C HIS A 62 19.82 -6.01 2.05
N THR A 63 20.57 -7.12 2.16
CA THR A 63 20.22 -8.40 1.51
C THR A 63 18.95 -8.99 2.09
N GLU A 64 18.80 -8.96 3.41
CA GLU A 64 17.61 -9.43 4.12
C GLU A 64 16.37 -8.61 3.74
N ARG A 65 16.51 -7.28 3.70
CA ARG A 65 15.43 -6.37 3.33
C ARG A 65 15.00 -6.58 1.88
N TYR A 66 15.96 -6.72 0.95
CA TYR A 66 15.66 -7.02 -0.44
C TYR A 66 14.92 -8.36 -0.59
N THR A 67 15.44 -9.42 0.05
CA THR A 67 14.85 -10.76 0.00
C THR A 67 13.43 -10.79 0.58
N PHE A 68 13.22 -10.12 1.72
CA PHE A 68 11.89 -10.03 2.30
C PHE A 68 10.96 -9.14 1.48
N GLY A 69 11.48 -8.06 0.87
CA GLY A 69 10.74 -7.23 -0.07
C GLY A 69 10.18 -8.02 -1.25
N LEU A 70 10.97 -8.95 -1.82
CA LEU A 70 10.50 -9.89 -2.84
C LEU A 70 9.40 -10.83 -2.32
N LYS A 71 9.55 -11.32 -1.09
CA LYS A 71 8.51 -12.13 -0.43
C LYS A 71 7.20 -11.33 -0.29
N LYS A 72 7.26 -10.08 0.18
CA LYS A 72 6.08 -9.19 0.26
C LYS A 72 5.50 -8.93 -1.14
N ALA A 73 6.32 -8.74 -2.16
CA ALA A 73 5.86 -8.51 -3.52
C ALA A 73 5.04 -9.70 -4.07
N PHE A 74 5.52 -10.93 -3.85
CA PHE A 74 4.79 -12.14 -4.20
C PHE A 74 3.43 -12.22 -3.49
N HIS A 75 3.41 -12.02 -2.17
CA HIS A 75 2.17 -12.07 -1.39
C HIS A 75 1.20 -10.94 -1.76
N TYR A 76 1.71 -9.77 -2.12
CA TYR A 76 0.88 -8.66 -2.61
C TYR A 76 0.21 -9.01 -3.94
N ALA A 77 0.96 -9.53 -4.92
CA ALA A 77 0.40 -9.96 -6.19
C ALA A 77 -0.66 -11.06 -6.00
N LYS A 78 -0.42 -12.02 -5.10
CA LYS A 78 -1.38 -13.05 -4.73
C LYS A 78 -2.63 -12.51 -4.05
N LEU A 79 -2.47 -11.56 -3.13
CA LEU A 79 -3.60 -10.88 -2.50
C LEU A 79 -4.50 -10.19 -3.53
N LEU A 80 -3.92 -9.51 -4.53
CA LEU A 80 -4.69 -8.87 -5.59
C LEU A 80 -5.46 -9.88 -6.44
N GLU A 81 -4.79 -10.97 -6.86
CA GLU A 81 -5.38 -12.05 -7.65
C GLU A 81 -6.54 -12.75 -6.92
N GLU A 82 -6.31 -13.18 -5.68
CA GLU A 82 -7.29 -13.95 -4.89
C GLU A 82 -8.44 -13.08 -4.39
N GLY A 83 -8.14 -11.83 -4.00
CA GLY A 83 -9.10 -10.86 -3.50
C GLY A 83 -9.90 -10.14 -4.59
N LYS A 84 -9.55 -10.33 -5.87
CA LYS A 84 -10.15 -9.64 -7.03
C LYS A 84 -10.16 -8.12 -6.86
N TYR A 85 -9.04 -7.57 -6.39
CA TYR A 85 -8.88 -6.13 -6.22
C TYR A 85 -8.54 -5.50 -7.58
N ASP A 86 -9.56 -5.25 -8.41
CA ASP A 86 -9.39 -4.68 -9.75
C ASP A 86 -9.36 -3.14 -9.74
N ASP A 87 -9.88 -2.51 -8.69
CA ASP A 87 -9.94 -1.06 -8.55
C ASP A 87 -8.55 -0.47 -8.23
N PRO A 88 -8.04 0.50 -9.03
CA PRO A 88 -6.72 1.09 -8.82
C PRO A 88 -6.55 1.83 -7.48
N GLU A 89 -7.60 2.45 -6.95
CA GLU A 89 -7.59 3.18 -5.67
C GLU A 89 -7.47 2.21 -4.50
N ASP A 90 -8.21 1.10 -4.56
CA ASP A 90 -8.13 0.00 -3.60
C ASP A 90 -6.72 -0.62 -3.61
N GLN A 91 -6.18 -0.93 -4.80
CA GLN A 91 -4.82 -1.44 -4.94
C GLN A 91 -3.79 -0.46 -4.35
N GLN A 92 -3.94 0.84 -4.62
CA GLN A 92 -3.04 1.84 -4.08
C GLN A 92 -3.13 1.96 -2.55
N THR A 93 -4.33 1.82 -1.99
CA THR A 93 -4.55 1.81 -0.55
C THR A 93 -3.91 0.59 0.11
N LEU A 94 -4.11 -0.61 -0.46
CA LEU A 94 -3.46 -1.85 -0.01
C LEU A 94 -1.93 -1.72 -0.06
N TYR A 95 -1.39 -1.19 -1.16
CA TYR A 95 0.05 -1.01 -1.32
C TYR A 95 0.61 -0.02 -0.30
N ARG A 96 -0.04 1.13 -0.08
CA ARG A 96 0.35 2.09 0.96
C ARG A 96 0.32 1.49 2.36
N ALA A 97 -0.65 0.62 2.64
CA ALA A 97 -0.77 -0.06 3.92
C ALA A 97 0.37 -1.07 4.19
N LEU A 98 1.22 -1.41 3.20
CA LEU A 98 2.43 -2.21 3.42
C LEU A 98 3.49 -1.47 4.26
N GLY A 99 3.40 -0.14 4.36
CA GLY A 99 4.24 0.71 5.20
C GLY A 99 5.61 1.07 4.61
N GLU A 100 5.98 0.51 3.46
CA GLU A 100 7.24 0.80 2.76
C GLU A 100 7.12 0.48 1.27
N PRO A 101 7.92 1.13 0.40
CA PRO A 101 7.99 0.78 -1.01
C PRO A 101 8.69 -0.58 -1.20
N LEU A 102 8.19 -1.35 -2.16
CA LEU A 102 8.76 -2.62 -2.59
C LEU A 102 9.51 -2.47 -3.91
N GLY A 103 10.41 -3.40 -4.23
CA GLY A 103 11.28 -3.33 -5.41
C GLY A 103 10.57 -3.37 -6.79
N PHE A 104 9.24 -3.46 -6.81
CA PHE A 104 8.42 -3.43 -8.03
C PHE A 104 7.47 -2.22 -8.07
N ASP A 105 7.69 -1.18 -7.25
CA ASP A 105 6.82 0.01 -7.22
C ASP A 105 6.69 0.65 -8.61
N VAL A 106 7.83 0.79 -9.32
CA VAL A 106 7.87 1.33 -10.69
C VAL A 106 7.06 0.49 -11.68
N HIS A 107 6.94 -0.82 -11.46
CA HIS A 107 6.10 -1.67 -12.30
C HIS A 107 4.63 -1.23 -12.22
N ARG A 108 4.14 -0.97 -11.00
CA ARG A 108 2.77 -0.51 -10.75
C ARG A 108 2.55 0.94 -11.16
N ALA A 109 3.48 1.81 -10.76
CA ALA A 109 3.29 3.26 -10.85
C ALA A 109 3.63 3.85 -12.22
N MET A 110 4.47 3.17 -13.01
CA MET A 110 4.96 3.71 -14.29
C MET A 110 4.80 2.71 -15.44
N PHE A 111 5.28 1.48 -15.30
CA PHE A 111 5.29 0.51 -16.40
C PHE A 111 3.88 0.16 -16.90
N ILE A 112 2.97 -0.22 -15.99
CA ILE A 112 1.57 -0.50 -16.35
C ILE A 112 0.87 0.74 -16.95
N PRO A 113 0.89 1.93 -16.30
CA PRO A 113 0.25 3.12 -16.87
C PRO A 113 0.81 3.53 -18.24
N THR A 114 2.10 3.30 -18.49
CA THR A 114 2.71 3.60 -19.80
C THR A 114 2.14 2.68 -20.87
N LEU A 115 2.02 1.38 -20.59
CA LEU A 115 1.38 0.44 -21.51
C LEU A 115 -0.08 0.81 -21.79
N GLU A 116 -0.83 1.21 -20.76
CA GLU A 116 -2.24 1.60 -20.89
C GLU A 116 -2.41 2.85 -21.76
N ASN A 117 -1.67 3.90 -21.44
CA ASN A 117 -1.91 5.24 -21.99
C ASN A 117 -1.15 5.50 -23.29
N GLN A 118 -0.05 4.79 -23.55
CA GLN A 118 0.84 5.08 -24.68
C GLN A 118 1.02 3.89 -25.64
N GLY A 119 0.55 2.69 -25.28
CA GLY A 119 0.61 1.54 -26.16
C GLY A 119 -0.35 1.64 -27.35
N THR A 120 -0.05 0.96 -28.45
CA THR A 120 -1.06 0.66 -29.48
C THR A 120 -2.05 -0.41 -28.98
N ASP A 121 -3.13 -0.65 -29.70
CA ASP A 121 -4.09 -1.71 -29.34
C ASP A 121 -3.43 -3.09 -29.31
N GLU A 122 -2.57 -3.40 -30.26
CA GLU A 122 -1.83 -4.67 -30.33
C GLU A 122 -0.84 -4.80 -29.17
N GLN A 123 -0.17 -3.71 -28.81
CA GLN A 123 0.75 -3.69 -27.68
C GLN A 123 0.02 -3.88 -26.35
N ARG A 124 -1.10 -3.18 -26.15
CA ARG A 124 -1.96 -3.37 -24.97
C ARG A 124 -2.47 -4.80 -24.87
N ALA A 125 -3.05 -5.33 -25.96
CA ALA A 125 -3.60 -6.69 -25.98
C ALA A 125 -2.54 -7.76 -25.64
N LYS A 126 -1.29 -7.56 -26.06
CA LYS A 126 -0.18 -8.47 -25.77
C LYS A 126 0.37 -8.33 -24.35
N TRP A 127 0.70 -7.11 -23.92
CA TRP A 127 1.53 -6.89 -22.75
C TRP A 127 0.75 -6.54 -21.49
N LEU A 128 -0.37 -5.83 -21.62
CA LEU A 128 -1.11 -5.33 -20.46
C LEU A 128 -1.70 -6.45 -19.59
N PRO A 129 -2.29 -7.53 -20.15
CA PRO A 129 -2.77 -8.65 -19.33
C PRO A 129 -1.64 -9.32 -18.55
N LEU A 130 -0.46 -9.47 -19.16
CA LEU A 130 0.70 -10.09 -18.53
C LEU A 130 1.25 -9.21 -17.40
N ALA A 131 1.30 -7.89 -17.61
CA ALA A 131 1.77 -6.94 -16.61
C ALA A 131 0.79 -6.87 -15.42
N LYS A 132 -0.51 -6.71 -15.67
CA LYS A 132 -1.54 -6.67 -14.61
C LYS A 132 -1.62 -7.95 -13.79
N SER A 133 -1.34 -9.10 -14.40
CA SER A 133 -1.30 -10.40 -13.70
C SER A 133 0.08 -10.73 -13.13
N TYR A 134 1.03 -9.79 -13.08
CA TYR A 134 2.40 -9.99 -12.59
C TYR A 134 3.17 -11.15 -13.25
N LYS A 135 2.80 -11.55 -14.47
CA LYS A 135 3.52 -12.57 -15.26
C LYS A 135 4.79 -12.01 -15.89
N ILE A 136 4.83 -10.69 -16.06
CA ILE A 136 6.03 -9.92 -16.39
C ILE A 136 6.18 -8.80 -15.38
N LEU A 137 7.42 -8.45 -15.06
CA LEU A 137 7.78 -7.27 -14.29
C LEU A 137 8.52 -6.30 -15.19
N GLY A 138 8.32 -5.01 -14.98
CA GLY A 138 8.86 -3.96 -15.82
C GLY A 138 9.30 -2.76 -15.00
N ALA A 139 10.18 -1.96 -15.60
CA ALA A 139 10.70 -0.72 -15.02
C ALA A 139 10.44 0.45 -15.98
N TYR A 140 10.86 1.64 -15.59
CA TYR A 140 10.79 2.85 -16.41
C TYR A 140 12.18 3.53 -16.40
N ALA A 141 13.02 3.11 -17.34
CA ALA A 141 14.43 3.51 -17.42
C ALA A 141 14.58 4.83 -18.17
N GLN A 142 14.29 5.94 -17.49
CA GLN A 142 14.40 7.29 -18.06
C GLN A 142 15.67 8.04 -17.62
N THR A 143 16.05 7.94 -16.35
CA THR A 143 17.18 8.69 -15.80
C THR A 143 18.51 8.12 -16.25
N GLU A 144 19.43 8.99 -16.68
CA GLU A 144 20.80 8.69 -17.11
C GLU A 144 21.82 9.30 -16.11
N LEU A 145 23.11 8.94 -16.23
CA LEU A 145 24.19 9.36 -15.31
C LEU A 145 24.45 10.88 -15.33
#